data_AF-A0A1H8T895-F1
#
_entry.id   AF-A0A1H8T895-F1
#
_cell.length_a   1.000
_cell.length_b   1.000
_cell.length_c   1.000
_cell.angle_alpha   90.00
_cell.angle_beta   90.00
_cell.angle_gamma   90.00
#
_symmetry.space_group_name_H-M   'P 1'
#
loop_
_entity.id
_entity.type
_entity.pdbx_description
1 polymer ?
#
loop_
_entity_poly.entity_id
_entity_poly.type
_entity_poly.pdbx_seq_one_letter_code
_entity_poly.pdbx_strand_id
1 'polypeptide(L)'
;MIHQISSKHPLKWLFSIAEVSKAGYYKWLLCHPARIQRQEAEALLKEHILTIHKEYPYYGYKRVTRVLRKEGLLVNHKRTRRSHESYEKKGYL
;
A
#
# COMPACT_ATOMS: atom_id res chain seq x y z
N MET A 1 -3.14 -18.57 2.52
CA MET A 1 -3.09 -20.03 2.77
C MET A 1 -4.49 -20.66 2.72
N ILE A 2 -5.42 -20.36 3.65
CA ILE A 2 -6.79 -20.95 3.66
C ILE A 2 -7.53 -20.74 2.34
N HIS A 3 -7.50 -19.52 1.78
CA HIS A 3 -8.19 -19.20 0.52
C HIS A 3 -7.64 -19.95 -0.71
N GLN A 4 -6.36 -20.33 -0.70
CA GLN A 4 -5.74 -21.07 -1.81
C GLN A 4 -6.06 -22.57 -1.76
N ILE A 5 -6.36 -23.10 -0.58
CA ILE A 5 -6.54 -24.54 -0.33
C ILE A 5 -8.03 -24.89 -0.18
N SER A 6 -8.92 -23.89 -0.06
CA SER A 6 -10.37 -24.08 0.10
C SER A 6 -11.05 -24.77 -1.07
N SER A 7 -10.40 -24.87 -2.23
CA SER A 7 -10.90 -25.62 -3.39
C SER A 7 -10.77 -27.14 -3.24
N LYS A 8 -9.83 -27.61 -2.40
CA LYS A 8 -9.52 -29.04 -2.24
C LYS A 8 -9.98 -29.63 -0.90
N HIS A 9 -10.29 -28.78 0.09
CA HIS A 9 -10.64 -29.23 1.43
C HIS A 9 -11.80 -28.43 2.05
N PRO A 10 -12.63 -29.05 2.91
CA PRO A 10 -13.68 -28.35 3.63
C PRO A 10 -13.13 -27.23 4.53
N LEU A 11 -13.75 -26.04 4.45
CA LEU A 11 -13.35 -24.87 5.23
C LEU A 11 -13.33 -25.11 6.75
N LYS A 12 -14.23 -25.97 7.27
CA LYS A 12 -14.30 -26.33 8.69
C LYS A 12 -12.99 -26.95 9.20
N TRP A 13 -12.37 -27.81 8.39
CA TRP A 13 -11.07 -28.41 8.70
C TRP A 13 -9.95 -27.37 8.66
N LEU A 14 -9.95 -26.52 7.64
CA LEU A 14 -8.95 -25.46 7.50
C LEU A 14 -8.99 -24.46 8.65
N PHE A 15 -10.18 -24.08 9.12
CA PHE A 15 -10.32 -23.20 10.30
C PHE A 15 -9.83 -23.86 11.59
N SER A 16 -10.03 -25.18 11.73
CA SER A 16 -9.56 -25.94 12.90
C SER A 16 -8.04 -26.03 12.95
N ILE A 17 -7.38 -26.21 11.80
CA ILE A 17 -5.90 -26.32 11.73
C ILE A 17 -5.24 -24.95 11.87
N ALA A 18 -5.84 -23.91 11.28
CA ALA A 18 -5.26 -22.57 11.26
C ALA A 18 -5.66 -21.71 12.47
N GLU A 19 -6.40 -22.27 13.44
CA GLU A 19 -6.84 -21.62 14.67
C GLU A 19 -7.52 -20.23 14.46
N VAL A 20 -8.21 -20.06 13.33
CA VAL A 20 -8.90 -18.81 12.99
C VAL A 20 -10.40 -18.96 13.04
N SER A 21 -11.07 -17.95 13.58
CA SER A 21 -12.53 -17.90 13.57
C SER A 21 -13.08 -17.70 12.15
N LYS A 22 -14.21 -18.35 11.86
CA LYS A 22 -14.95 -18.18 10.59
C LYS A 22 -15.25 -16.70 10.32
N ALA A 23 -15.69 -15.97 11.34
CA ALA A 23 -16.00 -14.54 11.24
C ALA A 23 -14.76 -13.69 10.89
N GLY A 24 -13.61 -13.97 11.51
CA GLY A 24 -12.35 -13.29 11.19
C GLY A 24 -11.91 -13.53 9.74
N TYR A 25 -12.04 -14.77 9.26
CA TYR A 25 -11.70 -15.11 7.88
C TYR A 25 -12.56 -14.36 6.86
N TYR A 26 -13.89 -14.36 7.01
CA TYR A 26 -14.75 -13.65 6.07
C TYR A 26 -14.58 -12.12 6.15
N LYS A 27 -14.35 -11.57 7.35
CA LYS A 27 -14.01 -10.14 7.50
C LYS A 27 -12.73 -9.81 6.74
N TRP A 28 -11.69 -10.64 6.89
CA TRP A 28 -10.45 -10.47 6.14
C TRP A 28 -10.69 -10.55 4.63
N LEU A 29 -11.47 -11.53 4.16
CA LEU A 29 -11.77 -11.72 2.75
C LEU A 29 -12.49 -10.49 2.15
N LEU A 30 -13.45 -9.91 2.88
CA LEU A 30 -14.15 -8.70 2.44
C LEU A 30 -13.25 -7.47 2.40
N CYS A 31 -12.33 -7.33 3.37
CA CYS A 31 -11.41 -6.19 3.42
C CYS A 31 -10.18 -6.37 2.52
N HIS A 32 -9.91 -7.58 2.04
CA HIS A 32 -8.69 -7.92 1.29
C HIS A 32 -8.55 -7.10 0.00
N PRO A 33 -9.56 -6.99 -0.89
CA PRO A 33 -9.42 -6.21 -2.12
C PRO A 33 -9.11 -4.73 -1.86
N ALA A 34 -9.76 -4.12 -0.87
CA ALA A 34 -9.51 -2.73 -0.50
C ALA A 34 -8.08 -2.53 0.06
N ARG A 35 -7.57 -3.53 0.81
CA ARG A 35 -6.19 -3.52 1.30
C ARG A 35 -5.18 -3.61 0.15
N ILE A 36 -5.41 -4.47 -0.84
CA ILE A 36 -4.56 -4.60 -2.02
C ILE A 36 -4.54 -3.29 -2.81
N GLN A 37 -5.70 -2.72 -3.14
CA GLN A 37 -5.79 -1.43 -3.84
C GLN A 37 -5.04 -0.31 -3.11
N ARG A 38 -5.13 -0.28 -1.78
CA ARG A 38 -4.38 0.69 -0.97
C ARG A 38 -2.87 0.47 -1.08
N GLN A 39 -2.40 -0.78 -1.07
CA GLN A 39 -0.98 -1.10 -1.22
C GLN A 39 -0.46 -0.74 -2.61
N GLU A 40 -1.23 -1.00 -3.66
CA GLU A 40 -0.92 -0.60 -5.04
C GLU A 40 -0.82 0.93 -5.15
N ALA A 41 -1.81 1.66 -4.61
CA ALA A 41 -1.77 3.12 -4.59
C ALA A 41 -0.59 3.68 -3.76
N GLU A 42 -0.17 2.99 -2.70
CA GLU A 42 1.03 3.35 -1.95
C GLU A 42 2.32 3.07 -2.74
N ALA A 43 2.38 1.97 -3.49
CA ALA A 43 3.51 1.64 -4.36
C ALA A 43 3.65 2.64 -5.52
N LEU A 44 2.56 2.96 -6.20
CA LEU A 44 2.54 3.98 -7.27
C LEU A 44 3.01 5.34 -6.74
N LEU A 45 2.48 5.78 -5.60
CA LEU A 45 2.91 7.03 -4.98
C LEU A 45 4.41 7.01 -4.64
N LYS A 46 4.93 5.89 -4.15
CA LYS A 46 6.37 5.72 -3.88
C LYS A 46 7.18 5.90 -5.15
N GLU A 47 6.80 5.20 -6.21
CA GLU A 47 7.50 5.24 -7.50
C GLU A 47 7.58 6.66 -8.05
N HIS A 48 6.45 7.37 -8.14
CA HIS A 48 6.44 8.75 -8.62
C HIS A 48 7.33 9.67 -7.79
N ILE A 49 7.30 9.56 -6.45
CA ILE A 49 8.16 10.38 -5.58
C ILE A 49 9.64 10.11 -5.86
N LEU A 50 10.04 8.83 -6.02
CA LEU A 50 11.42 8.46 -6.30
C LEU A 50 11.86 8.91 -7.69
N THR A 51 11.01 8.79 -8.70
CA THR A 51 11.28 9.29 -10.06
C THR A 51 11.52 10.79 -10.04
N ILE A 52 10.64 11.56 -9.40
CA ILE A 52 10.79 13.01 -9.27
C ILE A 52 12.09 13.36 -8.53
N HIS A 53 12.42 12.64 -7.47
CA HIS A 53 13.65 12.89 -6.73
C HIS A 53 14.91 12.55 -7.54
N LYS A 54 14.88 11.47 -8.31
CA LYS A 54 15.99 11.09 -9.20
C LYS A 54 16.25 12.18 -10.25
N GLU A 55 15.21 12.80 -10.77
CA GLU A 55 15.34 13.94 -11.70
C GLU A 55 15.73 15.24 -10.98
N TYR A 56 15.20 15.46 -9.78
CA TYR A 56 15.40 16.69 -9.00
C TYR A 56 15.78 16.39 -7.54
N PRO A 57 17.04 16.02 -7.24
CA PRO A 57 17.44 15.61 -5.88
C PRO A 57 17.29 16.70 -4.82
N TYR A 58 17.34 17.95 -5.24
CA TYR A 58 17.18 19.14 -4.40
C TYR A 58 15.71 19.53 -4.15
N TYR A 59 14.74 18.75 -4.63
CA TYR A 59 13.32 18.99 -4.38
C TYR A 59 12.89 18.40 -3.04
N GLY A 60 12.55 19.28 -2.09
CA GLY A 60 11.81 18.87 -0.90
C GLY A 60 10.33 18.57 -1.19
N TYR A 61 9.65 17.99 -0.20
CA TYR A 61 8.28 17.48 -0.33
C TYR A 61 7.24 18.47 -0.93
N LYS A 62 7.38 19.78 -0.70
CA LYS A 62 6.47 20.81 -1.26
C LYS A 62 6.54 20.85 -2.78
N ARG A 63 7.75 20.81 -3.34
CA ARG A 63 7.96 20.82 -4.81
C ARG A 63 7.52 19.49 -5.41
N VAL A 64 7.86 18.37 -4.76
CA VAL A 64 7.38 17.04 -5.14
C VAL A 64 5.84 16.99 -5.19
N THR A 65 5.16 17.54 -4.18
CA THR A 65 3.68 17.61 -4.16
C THR A 65 3.11 18.40 -5.35
N ARG A 66 3.79 19.46 -5.80
CA ARG A 66 3.36 20.26 -6.95
C ARG A 66 3.49 19.48 -8.25
N VAL A 67 4.59 18.74 -8.42
CA VAL A 67 4.81 17.89 -9.59
C VAL A 67 3.79 16.75 -9.63
N LEU A 68 3.57 16.05 -8.51
CA LEU A 68 2.55 15.00 -8.41
C LEU A 68 1.15 15.49 -8.82
N ARG A 69 0.75 16.69 -8.36
CA ARG A 69 -0.54 17.28 -8.76
C ARG A 69 -0.59 17.63 -10.25
N LYS A 70 0.52 18.08 -10.83
CA LYS A 70 0.61 18.36 -12.27
C LYS A 70 0.49 17.08 -13.10
N GLU A 71 0.96 15.96 -12.58
CA GLU A 71 0.80 14.61 -13.15
C GLU A 71 -0.60 14.00 -12.90
N GLY A 72 -1.53 14.74 -12.28
CA GLY A 72 -2.90 14.28 -12.01
C GLY A 72 -3.06 13.47 -10.73
N LEU A 73 -1.99 13.24 -9.96
CA LEU A 73 -2.06 12.55 -8.66
C LEU A 73 -2.54 13.53 -7.58
N LEU A 74 -3.84 13.49 -7.29
CA LEU A 74 -4.48 14.27 -6.23
C LEU A 74 -4.17 13.69 -4.83
N VAL A 75 -2.91 13.82 -4.40
CA VAL A 75 -2.47 13.41 -3.07
C VAL A 75 -2.53 14.58 -2.09
N ASN A 76 -3.02 14.30 -0.88
CA ASN A 76 -3.00 15.28 0.21
C ASN A 76 -1.55 15.61 0.60
N HIS A 77 -1.21 16.90 0.69
CA HIS A 77 0.13 17.38 1.08
C HIS A 77 0.63 16.78 2.40
N LYS A 78 -0.26 16.50 3.37
CA LYS A 78 0.10 15.85 4.64
C LYS A 78 0.56 14.39 4.44
N ARG A 79 0.01 13.70 3.44
CA ARG A 79 0.41 12.34 3.08
C ARG A 79 1.76 12.37 2.37
N THR A 80 1.94 13.25 1.38
CA THR A 80 3.22 13.40 0.67
C THR A 80 4.35 13.72 1.61
N ARG A 81 4.15 14.64 2.56
CA ARG A 81 5.15 14.96 3.60
C ARG A 81 5.57 13.72 4.40
N ARG A 82 4.61 12.97 4.94
CA ARG A 82 4.90 11.75 5.74
C ARG A 82 5.62 10.68 4.93
N SER A 83 5.22 10.48 3.67
CA SER A 83 5.86 9.52 2.78
C SER A 83 7.30 9.93 2.47
N HIS A 84 7.53 11.20 2.14
CA HIS A 84 8.86 11.75 1.87
C HIS A 84 9.81 11.59 3.06
N GLU A 85 9.39 12.03 4.25
CA GLU A 85 10.15 11.86 5.50
C GLU A 85 10.43 10.39 5.80
N SER A 86 9.48 9.49 5.53
CA SER A 86 9.69 8.05 5.70
C SER A 86 10.68 7.48 4.70
N TYR A 87 10.83 8.06 3.51
CA TYR A 87 11.73 7.58 2.48
C TYR A 87 13.16 8.10 2.69
N GLU A 88 13.32 9.35 3.12
CA GLU A 88 14.61 9.90 3.58
C GLU A 88 15.16 9.06 4.75
N LYS A 89 14.34 8.75 5.76
CA LYS A 89 14.75 7.90 6.89
C LYS A 89 15.18 6.48 6.49
N LYS A 90 14.66 5.99 5.36
CA LYS A 90 15.01 4.67 4.82
C LYS A 90 16.16 4.72 3.80
N GLY A 91 16.67 5.92 3.49
CA GLY A 91 17.74 6.12 2.50
C GLY A 91 17.31 5.88 1.06
N TYR A 92 16.03 6.07 0.73
CA TYR A 92 15.54 5.99 -0.66
C TYR A 92 15.63 7.32 -1.42
N LEU A 93 15.68 8.42 -0.67
CA LEU A 93 15.84 9.81 -1.12
C LEU A 93 17.12 10.37 -0.52
#